data_AF-A0A380SBZ8-F1
#
_entry.id   AF-A0A380SBZ8-F1
#
_cell.length_a   1.000
_cell.length_b   1.000
_cell.length_c   1.000
_cell.angle_alpha   90.00
_cell.angle_beta   90.00
_cell.angle_gamma   90.00
#
_symmetry.space_group_name_H-M   'P 1'
#
loop_
_entity.id
_entity.type
_entity.pdbx_description
1 polymer ?
#
loop_
_entity_poly.entity_id
_entity_poly.type
_entity_poly.pdbx_seq_one_letter_code
_entity_poly.pdbx_strand_id
1 'polypeptide(L)' 'MNLDFNIAVHVLTFLSRHASERFNSNELAEKVCVNPVQLRNVMAKLVNHDYVITQKREVWRLLH' A
#
# COMPACT_ATOMS: atom_id res chain seq x y z
N MET A 1 -9.91 10.83 16.18
CA MET A 1 -8.85 10.06 15.46
C MET A 1 -9.50 8.79 14.95
N ASN A 2 -9.65 8.62 13.63
CA ASN A 2 -10.32 7.46 13.01
C ASN A 2 -9.28 6.37 12.71
N LEU A 3 -9.67 5.10 12.77
CA LEU A 3 -8.83 3.95 12.40
C LEU A 3 -8.17 4.12 11.02
N ASP A 4 -8.88 4.61 10.01
CA ASP A 4 -8.32 4.86 8.67
C ASP A 4 -7.13 5.82 8.70
N PHE A 5 -7.21 6.86 9.54
CA PHE A 5 -6.13 7.83 9.71
C PHE A 5 -4.91 7.18 10.39
N ASN A 6 -5.13 6.38 11.43
CA ASN A 6 -4.05 5.66 12.10
C ASN A 6 -3.34 4.69 11.15
N ILE A 7 -4.11 3.96 10.33
CA ILE A 7 -3.55 3.06 9.32
C ILE A 7 -2.74 3.85 8.29
N ALA A 8 -3.27 4.98 7.79
CA ALA A 8 -2.57 5.80 6.80
C ALA A 8 -1.20 6.29 7.34
N VAL A 9 -1.18 6.87 8.54
CA VAL A 9 0.07 7.36 9.16
C VAL A 9 1.03 6.19 9.41
N HIS A 10 0.53 5.06 9.92
CA HIS A 10 1.39 3.91 10.20
C HIS A 10 2.04 3.36 8.94
N VAL A 11 1.26 3.17 7.87
CA VAL A 11 1.73 2.63 6.60
C VAL A 11 2.68 3.60 5.90
N LEU A 12 2.37 4.90 5.86
CA LEU A 12 3.27 5.90 5.27
C LEU A 12 4.62 5.95 6.01
N THR A 13 4.59 5.91 7.35
CA THR A 13 5.81 5.87 8.18
C THR A 13 6.61 4.58 7.96
N PHE A 14 5.93 3.44 7.78
CA PHE A 14 6.59 2.19 7.45
C PHE A 14 7.25 2.28 6.07
N LEU A 15 6.51 2.65 5.03
CA LEU A 15 7.03 2.75 3.66
C LEU A 15 8.18 3.77 3.54
N SER A 16 8.15 4.88 4.28
CA SER A 16 9.25 5.85 4.26
C SER A 16 10.57 5.29 4.82
N ARG A 17 10.50 4.34 5.75
CA ARG A 17 11.68 3.63 6.30
C ARG A 17 12.15 2.48 5.40
N HIS A 18 11.31 2.06 4.46
CA HIS A 18 11.53 0.94 3.55
C HIS A 18 11.43 1.38 2.08
N ALA A 19 11.91 2.59 1.76
CA ALA A 19 11.66 3.26 0.48
C ALA A 19 12.21 2.51 -0.77
N SER A 20 13.19 1.63 -0.59
CA SER A 20 13.76 0.80 -1.66
C SER A 20 13.07 -0.56 -1.81
N GLU A 21 12.17 -0.92 -0.91
CA GLU A 21 11.46 -2.19 -0.89
C GLU A 21 10.06 -2.05 -1.50
N ARG A 22 9.52 -3.17 -1.99
CA ARG A 22 8.16 -3.22 -2.55
C ARG A 22 7.40 -4.34 -1.87
N PHE A 23 6.20 -4.03 -1.40
CA PHE A 23 5.35 -4.98 -0.67
C PHE A 23 4.03 -5.14 -1.41
N ASN A 24 3.54 -6.38 -1.48
CA ASN A 24 2.14 -6.61 -1.86
C ASN A 24 1.21 -6.33 -0.67
N SER A 25 -0.10 -6.20 -0.90
CA SER A 25 -1.04 -5.83 0.17
C SER A 25 -1.09 -6.81 1.33
N ASN A 26 -0.88 -8.12 1.12
CA ASN A 26 -0.93 -9.10 2.21
C ASN A 26 0.33 -9.02 3.07
N GLU A 27 1.50 -8.96 2.43
CA GLU A 27 2.77 -8.81 3.13
C GLU A 27 2.84 -7.49 3.91
N LEU A 28 2.37 -6.38 3.31
CA LEU A 28 2.32 -5.10 3.99
C LEU A 28 1.38 -5.15 5.20
N ALA A 29 0.21 -5.78 5.06
CA ALA A 29 -0.76 -5.94 6.15
C ALA A 29 -0.18 -6.70 7.34
N GLU A 30 0.61 -7.75 7.08
CA GLU A 30 1.32 -8.50 8.11
C GLU A 30 2.39 -7.65 8.80
N LYS A 31 3.23 -6.94 8.03
CA LYS A 31 4.31 -6.09 8.57
C LYS A 31 3.80 -4.91 9.39
N VAL A 32 2.64 -4.35 9.04
CA VAL A 32 2.01 -3.23 9.77
C VAL A 32 0.90 -3.67 10.72
N CYS A 33 0.69 -4.97 10.92
CA CYS A 33 -0.32 -5.53 11.81
C CYS A 33 -1.75 -4.98 11.60
N VAL A 34 -2.19 -4.84 10.34
CA VAL A 34 -3.51 -4.30 9.98
C VAL A 34 -4.33 -5.33 9.20
N ASN A 35 -5.66 -5.30 9.33
CA ASN A 35 -6.53 -6.14 8.51
C ASN A 35 -6.33 -5.85 7.00
N PRO A 36 -6.10 -6.86 6.15
CA PRO A 36 -5.81 -6.64 4.73
C PRO A 36 -6.89 -5.88 3.96
N VAL A 37 -8.17 -6.03 4.32
CA VAL A 37 -9.28 -5.31 3.67
C VAL A 37 -9.21 -3.82 4.01
N GLN A 38 -9.01 -3.49 5.28
CA GLN A 38 -8.86 -2.11 5.74
C GLN A 38 -7.62 -1.45 5.12
N LEU A 39 -6.50 -2.18 5.08
CA LEU A 39 -5.29 -1.70 4.42
C LEU A 39 -5.54 -1.37 2.95
N ARG A 40 -6.19 -2.26 2.18
CA ARG A 40 -6.47 -2.01 0.76
C ARG A 40 -7.34 -0.76 0.56
N ASN A 41 -8.35 -0.57 1.40
CA ASN A 41 -9.21 0.63 1.34
C ASN A 41 -8.41 1.92 1.59
N VAL A 42 -7.51 1.92 2.57
CA VAL A 42 -6.66 3.07 2.87
C VAL A 42 -5.61 3.28 1.77
N MET A 43 -4.95 2.21 1.30
CA MET A 43 -3.97 2.28 0.21
C MET A 43 -4.58 2.84 -1.07
N ALA A 44 -5.82 2.47 -1.40
CA ALA A 44 -6.53 3.04 -2.55
C ALA A 44 -6.69 4.58 -2.43
N LYS A 45 -7.04 5.09 -1.23
CA LYS A 45 -7.10 6.53 -0.98
C LYS A 45 -5.72 7.18 -1.13
N LEU A 46 -4.68 6.56 -0.58
CA LEU A 46 -3.31 7.09 -0.65
C LEU A 46 -2.79 7.15 -2.09
N VAL A 47 -3.08 6.14 -2.91
CA VAL A 47 -2.76 6.12 -4.35
C VAL A 47 -3.53 7.20 -5.10
N ASN A 48 -4.83 7.37 -4.83
CA ASN A 48 -5.66 8.39 -5.49
C ASN A 48 -5.22 9.82 -5.18
N HIS A 49 -4.46 10.02 -4.11
CA HIS A 49 -3.91 11.33 -3.71
C HIS A 49 -2.39 11.41 -3.89
N ASP A 50 -1.79 10.48 -4.66
CA ASP A 50 -0.37 10.45 -5.02
C ASP A 50 0.62 10.37 -3.84
N TYR A 51 0.16 9.94 -2.66
CA TYR A 51 1.05 9.69 -1.50
C TYR A 51 1.84 8.39 -1.64
N VAL A 52 1.34 7.43 -2.41
CA VAL A 52 1.99 6.14 -2.65
C VAL A 52 1.85 5.75 -4.12
N ILE A 53 2.91 5.21 -4.70
CA ILE A 53 2.92 4.68 -6.06
C ILE A 53 2.80 3.16 -5.99
N THR A 54 1.99 2.56 -6.86
CA THR A 54 1.90 1.11 -6.99
C THR A 54 2.47 0.68 -8.33
N GLN A 55 3.29 -0.37 -8.33
CA GLN A 55 3.72 -1.00 -9.57
C GLN A 55 2.63 -1.99 -10.00
N LYS A 56 1.84 -1.62 -11.02
CA LYS A 56 0.95 -2.59 -11.67
C LYS A 56 1.84 -3.60 -12.40
N ARG A 57 1.55 -4.90 -12.27
CA ARG A 57 2.13 -5.90 -13.16
C ARG A 57 1.60 -5.58 -14.56
N GLU A 58 2.43 -5.00 -15.41
CA GLU A 58 2.18 -5.03 -16.85
C GLU A 58 2.17 -6.49 -17.25
N VAL A 59 0.98 -7.02 -17.51
CA VAL A 59 0.86 -8.30 -18.18
C VAL A 59 1.25 -8.02 -19.62
N TRP A 60 2.51 -8.25 -19.98
CA TRP A 60 2.95 -8.35 -21.37
C TRP A 60 2.25 -9.56 -22.01
N ARG A 61 0.96 -9.41 -22.32
CA ARG A 61 0.20 -10.34 -23.15
C ARG A 61 0.10 -9.74 -24.54
N LEU A 62 0.86 -10.34 -25.46
CA LEU A 62 0.48 -10.61 -26.85
C LEU A 62 0.43 -9.39 -27.80
N LEU A 63 1.60 -8.82 -28.10
CA LEU A 63 1.85 -8.10 -29.36
C LEU A 63 3.09 -8.64 -30.11
N HIS A 64 3.31 -9.95 -30.02
CA HIS A 64 4.11 -10.74 -30.96
C HIS A 64 3.42 -12.11 -31.10
#